data_AF-A0A2G6JS00-F1
#
_entry.id   AF-A0A2G6JS00-F1
#
_cell.length_a   1.000
_cell.length_b   1.000
_cell.length_c   1.000
_cell.angle_alpha   90.00
_cell.angle_beta   90.00
_cell.angle_gamma   90.00
#
_symmetry.space_group_name_H-M   'P 1'
#
loop_
_entity.id
_entity.type
_entity.pdbx_description
1 polymer ?
#
loop_
_entity_poly.entity_id
_entity_poly.type
_entity_poly.pdbx_seq_one_letter_code
_entity_poly.pdbx_strand_id
1 'polypeptide(L)'
;MENDLKLLLQQADELRSGIQKMHDQSKMMGYNAAGIRECATTLQKCIKKVGNNKLAALAARDKRKVYAEMEQAIEQLLEFID
;
A
#
# COMPACT_ATOMS: atom_id res chain seq x y z
N MET A 1 -26.71 -37.10 -17.12
CA MET A 1 -27.53 -35.90 -16.85
C MET A 1 -27.46 -35.46 -15.40
N GLU A 2 -27.86 -36.29 -14.42
CA GLU A 2 -27.91 -35.84 -13.01
C GLU A 2 -26.51 -35.56 -12.41
N ASN A 3 -25.50 -36.37 -12.78
CA ASN A 3 -24.11 -36.13 -12.41
C ASN A 3 -23.50 -34.91 -13.12
N ASP A 4 -23.88 -34.67 -14.38
CA ASP A 4 -23.40 -33.52 -15.15
C ASP A 4 -23.96 -32.21 -14.59
N LEU A 5 -25.21 -32.22 -14.13
CA LEU A 5 -25.83 -31.07 -13.47
C LEU A 5 -25.19 -30.78 -12.11
N LYS A 6 -24.90 -31.81 -11.32
CA LYS A 6 -24.16 -31.65 -10.04
C LYS A 6 -22.75 -31.09 -10.26
N LEU A 7 -22.05 -31.59 -11.27
CA LEU A 7 -20.72 -31.11 -11.63
C LEU A 7 -20.76 -29.64 -12.06
N LEU A 8 -21.75 -29.26 -12.88
CA LEU A 8 -21.92 -27.88 -13.33
C LEU A 8 -22.23 -26.93 -12.17
N LEU A 9 -23.07 -27.34 -11.22
CA LEU A 9 -23.38 -26.57 -10.02
C LEU A 9 -22.14 -26.38 -9.14
N GLN A 10 -21.34 -27.44 -8.98
CA GLN A 10 -20.09 -27.36 -8.22
C GLN A 10 -19.08 -26.41 -8.88
N GLN A 11 -18.93 -26.48 -10.21
CA GLN A 11 -18.08 -25.56 -10.97
C GLN A 11 -18.55 -24.10 -10.86
N ALA A 12 -19.87 -23.87 -10.83
CA ALA A 12 -20.43 -22.54 -10.66
C ALA A 12 -20.15 -21.98 -9.24
N ASP A 13 -20.24 -22.82 -8.21
CA ASP A 13 -19.91 -22.44 -6.83
C ASP A 13 -18.41 -22.16 -6.64
N GLU A 14 -17.54 -22.95 -7.28
CA GLU A 14 -16.09 -22.74 -7.31
C GLU A 14 -15.75 -21.42 -8.02
N LEU A 15 -16.37 -21.14 -9.17
CA LEU A 15 -16.20 -19.88 -9.90
C LEU A 15 -16.68 -18.67 -9.07
N ARG A 16 -17.87 -18.76 -8.45
CA ARG A 16 -18.39 -17.70 -7.58
C ARG A 16 -17.42 -17.40 -6.43
N SER A 17 -16.91 -18.45 -5.80
CA SER A 17 -15.97 -18.34 -4.69
C SER A 17 -14.62 -17.76 -5.15
N GLY A 18 -14.15 -18.14 -6.34
CA GLY A 18 -12.95 -17.57 -6.97
C GLY A 18 -13.10 -16.08 -7.27
N ILE A 19 -14.23 -15.67 -7.86
CA ILE A 19 -14.53 -14.26 -8.15
C ILE A 19 -14.59 -13.43 -6.86
N GLN A 20 -15.23 -13.95 -5.81
CA GLN A 20 -15.29 -13.26 -4.51
C GLN A 20 -13.89 -13.06 -3.91
N LYS A 21 -13.05 -14.11 -3.92
CA LYS A 21 -11.65 -14.01 -3.47
C LYS A 21 -10.86 -12.99 -4.29
N MET A 22 -10.99 -12.99 -5.61
CA MET A 22 -10.32 -12.03 -6.48
C MET A 22 -10.77 -10.60 -6.22
N HIS A 23 -12.08 -10.38 -6.02
CA HIS A 23 -12.63 -9.08 -5.68
C HIS A 23 -12.09 -8.57 -4.34
N ASP A 24 -12.00 -9.43 -3.33
CA ASP A 24 -11.50 -9.06 -2.01
C ASP A 24 -9.99 -8.79 -2.04
N GLN A 25 -9.22 -9.59 -2.78
CA GLN A 25 -7.80 -9.34 -3.07
C GLN A 25 -7.61 -8.01 -3.82
N SER A 26 -8.45 -7.73 -4.83
CA SER A 26 -8.39 -6.49 -5.60
C SER A 26 -8.68 -5.26 -4.74
N LYS A 27 -9.66 -5.36 -3.82
CA LYS A 27 -9.92 -4.30 -2.83
C LYS A 27 -8.71 -4.08 -1.93
N MET A 28 -8.12 -5.14 -1.38
CA MET A 28 -6.92 -5.04 -0.54
C MET A 28 -5.75 -4.41 -1.30
N MET A 29 -5.53 -4.80 -2.56
CA MET A 29 -4.53 -4.13 -3.42
C MET A 29 -4.83 -2.64 -3.63
N GLY A 30 -6.10 -2.27 -3.79
CA GLY A 30 -6.52 -0.86 -3.90
C GLY A 30 -6.25 -0.05 -2.64
N TYR A 31 -6.54 -0.62 -1.46
CA TYR A 31 -6.23 0.00 -0.17
C TYR A 31 -4.72 0.13 0.05
N ASN A 32 -3.95 -0.94 -0.22
CA ASN A 32 -2.49 -0.91 -0.11
C ASN A 32 -1.88 0.11 -1.09
N ALA A 33 -2.40 0.22 -2.32
CA ALA A 33 -1.94 1.21 -3.29
C ALA A 33 -2.18 2.66 -2.84
N ALA A 34 -3.30 2.94 -2.14
CA ALA A 34 -3.56 4.25 -1.57
C ALA A 34 -2.58 4.57 -0.42
N GLY A 35 -2.35 3.62 0.50
CA GLY A 35 -1.38 3.76 1.59
C GLY A 35 0.06 3.95 1.12
N ILE A 36 0.49 3.17 0.12
CA ILE A 36 1.81 3.30 -0.52
C ILE A 36 1.96 4.69 -1.15
N ARG A 37 0.93 5.21 -1.84
CA ARG A 37 0.96 6.54 -2.45
C ARG A 37 1.07 7.66 -1.41
N GLU A 38 0.40 7.51 -0.27
CA GLU A 38 0.52 8.46 0.85
C GLU A 38 1.93 8.45 1.44
N CYS A 39 2.48 7.28 1.74
CA CYS A 39 3.85 7.12 2.24
C CYS A 39 4.88 7.71 1.26
N ALA A 40 4.74 7.41 -0.05
CA ALA A 40 5.59 7.98 -1.10
C ALA A 40 5.48 9.52 -1.18
N THR A 41 4.29 10.08 -0.96
CA THR A 41 4.07 11.53 -0.93
C THR A 41 4.75 12.18 0.28
N THR A 42 4.65 11.55 1.46
CA THR A 42 5.33 11.99 2.69
C THR A 42 6.84 11.94 2.53
N LEU A 43 7.37 10.87 1.95
CA LEU A 43 8.80 10.77 1.62
C LEU A 43 9.23 11.86 0.64
N GLN A 44 8.47 12.11 -0.43
CA GLN A 44 8.78 13.19 -1.37
C GLN A 44 8.80 14.56 -0.68
N LYS A 45 7.85 14.84 0.23
CA LYS A 45 7.83 16.08 1.03
C LYS A 45 9.07 16.18 1.92
N CYS A 46 9.46 15.10 2.60
CA CYS A 46 10.64 15.09 3.45
C CYS A 46 11.94 15.30 2.65
N ILE A 47 12.08 14.62 1.50
CA ILE A 47 13.21 14.84 0.58
C ILE A 47 13.25 16.29 0.11
N LYS A 48 12.10 16.89 -0.24
CA LYS A 48 12.02 18.32 -0.60
C LYS A 48 12.38 19.23 0.59
N LYS A 49 11.95 18.93 1.82
CA LYS A 49 12.34 19.71 3.02
C LYS A 49 13.86 19.66 3.25
N VAL A 50 14.49 18.51 3.04
CA VAL A 50 15.95 18.34 3.18
C VAL A 50 16.70 19.02 2.04
N GLY A 51 16.27 18.80 0.79
CA GLY A 51 16.96 19.23 -0.43
C GLY A 51 16.69 20.68 -0.86
N ASN A 52 15.53 21.25 -0.55
CA ASN A 52 15.13 22.60 -0.97
C ASN A 52 15.58 23.70 0.01
N ASN A 53 16.46 23.38 0.95
CA ASN A 53 17.18 24.36 1.77
C ASN A 53 18.16 25.18 0.91
N LYS A 54 17.66 26.15 0.15
CA LYS A 54 18.44 27.36 -0.10
C LYS A 54 18.78 27.96 1.27
N LEU A 55 20.07 28.03 1.64
CA LEU A 55 20.66 28.60 2.89
C LEU A 55 20.52 27.78 4.19
N ALA A 56 21.34 26.74 4.41
CA ALA A 56 21.95 26.30 5.69
C ALA A 56 21.23 26.45 7.07
N ALA A 57 19.91 26.64 7.16
CA ALA A 57 19.21 27.10 8.36
C ALA A 57 18.29 26.05 9.00
N LEU A 58 18.26 24.82 8.48
CA LEU A 58 17.63 23.72 9.22
C LEU A 58 18.53 23.37 10.41
N ALA A 59 18.08 23.72 11.61
CA ALA A 59 18.73 23.33 12.86
C ALA A 59 18.87 21.80 12.91
N ALA A 60 19.92 21.30 13.56
CA ALA A 60 20.17 19.86 13.69
C ALA A 60 18.97 19.10 14.28
N ARG A 61 18.18 19.76 15.15
CA ARG A 61 16.94 19.20 15.72
C ARG A 61 15.85 18.98 14.67
N ASP A 62 15.67 19.91 13.75
CA ASP A 62 14.62 19.79 12.72
C ASP A 62 15.03 18.80 11.62
N LYS A 63 16.33 18.67 11.32
CA LYS A 63 16.82 17.58 10.46
C LYS A 63 16.51 16.21 11.05
N ARG A 64 16.81 15.99 12.34
CA ARG A 64 16.50 14.72 13.02
C ARG A 64 15.00 14.39 12.97
N LYS A 65 14.14 15.40 13.14
CA LYS A 65 12.68 15.22 13.01
C LYS A 65 12.27 14.79 11.61
N VAL A 66 12.82 15.43 10.58
CA VAL A 66 12.51 15.07 9.18
C VAL A 66 13.02 13.67 8.85
N TYR A 67 14.18 13.26 9.36
CA TYR A 67 14.66 11.88 9.19
C TYR A 67 13.79 10.86 9.91
N ALA A 68 13.35 11.14 11.14
CA ALA A 68 12.40 10.28 11.84
C ALA A 68 11.06 10.16 11.09
N GLU A 69 10.56 11.26 10.51
CA GLU A 69 9.35 11.27 9.67
C GLU A 69 9.55 10.41 8.39
N MET A 70 10.76 10.36 7.85
CA MET A 70 11.11 9.49 6.72
C MET A 70 11.21 8.02 7.12
N GLU A 71 11.87 7.70 8.23
CA GLU A 71 11.98 6.33 8.74
C GLU A 71 10.60 5.74 9.00
N GLN A 72 9.73 6.49 9.68
CA GLN A 72 8.36 6.05 9.95
C GLN A 72 7.55 5.82 8.66
N ALA A 73 7.70 6.69 7.66
CA ALA A 73 7.02 6.51 6.38
C ALA A 73 7.56 5.31 5.58
N ILE A 74 8.84 4.93 5.78
CA ILE A 74 9.43 3.72 5.18
C ILE A 74 8.91 2.47 5.91
N GLU A 75 8.87 2.48 7.24
CA GLU A 75 8.30 1.37 8.02
C GLU A 75 6.85 1.09 7.63
N GLN A 76 6.03 2.13 7.55
CA GLN A 76 4.63 2.00 7.08
C GLN A 76 4.54 1.51 5.63
N LEU A 77 5.48 1.92 4.76
CA LEU A 77 5.50 1.45 3.38
C LEU A 77 5.86 -0.04 3.27
N LEU A 78 6.71 -0.55 4.16
CA LEU A 78 7.05 -1.97 4.24
C LEU A 78 5.86 -2.82 4.70
N GLU A 79 5.03 -2.32 5.62
CA GLU A 79 3.80 -3.01 6.07
C GLU A 79 2.76 -3.22 4.95
N PHE A 80 2.84 -2.46 3.85
CA PHE A 80 1.95 -2.66 2.69
C PHE A 80 2.51 -3.65 1.65
N ILE A 81 3.79 -4.03 1.79
CA ILE A 81 4.52 -4.90 0.85
C ILE A 81 4.68 -6.32 1.41
N ASP A 82 4.80 -6.48 2.74
CA ASP A 82 4.75 -7.78 3.45
C ASP A 82 3.31 -8.33 3.57
#